data_AF-A0A2J8QBP8-F1
#
_entry.id   AF-A0A2J8QBP8-F1
#
_cell.length_a   1.000
_cell.length_b   1.000
_cell.length_c   1.000
_cell.angle_alpha   90.00
_cell.angle_beta   90.00
_cell.angle_gamma   90.00
#
_symmetry.space_group_name_H-M   'P 1'
#
loop_
_entity.id
_entity.type
_entity.pdbx_description
1 polymer ?
#
loop_
_entity_poly.entity_id
_entity_poly.type
_entity_poly.pdbx_seq_one_letter_code
_entity_poly.pdbx_strand_id
1 'polypeptide(L)'
;AFCAELMIQNWTLGAVDSQMDDMDMDLDKEFLQDLKELKVLVADKDLLDLHKSLVCTALRGKLGVFSEMEANFKNLSRGLVNVAAKLTHNKDVRDLFVDLVEKFVEPCRSDHWPLSDVRFFLNQYSASVHSLDGFR
;
A
#
# COMPACT_ATOMS: atom_id res chain seq x y z
N ALA A 1 5.62 14.08 14.40
CA ALA A 1 5.86 12.71 13.92
C ALA A 1 4.66 12.28 13.05
N PHE A 2 4.56 12.82 11.83
CA PHE A 2 3.33 12.77 11.02
C PHE A 2 2.87 11.35 10.66
N CYS A 3 3.77 10.49 10.17
CA CYS A 3 3.40 9.13 9.77
C CYS A 3 3.00 8.25 10.97
N ALA A 4 3.67 8.41 12.11
CA ALA A 4 3.33 7.67 13.33
C ALA A 4 1.94 8.07 13.87
N GLU A 5 1.61 9.36 13.82
CA GLU A 5 0.29 9.87 14.18
C GLU A 5 -0.82 9.30 13.30
N LEU A 6 -0.60 9.24 11.98
CA LEU A 6 -1.54 8.59 11.06
C LEU A 6 -1.69 7.09 11.34
N MET A 7 -0.60 6.37 11.66
CA MET A 7 -0.69 4.96 12.03
C MET A 7 -1.51 4.76 13.29
N ILE A 8 -1.31 5.60 14.32
CA ILE A 8 -2.11 5.56 15.54
C ILE A 8 -3.59 5.77 15.20
N GLN A 9 -3.92 6.83 14.46
CA GLN A 9 -5.31 7.16 14.13
C GLN A 9 -6.03 6.09 13.29
N ASN A 10 -5.31 5.39 12.40
CA ASN A 10 -5.94 4.50 11.43
C ASN A 10 -5.80 3.00 11.78
N TRP A 11 -4.79 2.62 12.56
CA TRP A 11 -4.41 1.21 12.77
C TRP A 11 -4.47 0.76 14.23
N THR A 12 -4.77 1.63 15.19
CA THR A 12 -4.90 1.24 16.60
C THR A 12 -6.36 1.20 17.02
N LEU A 13 -6.72 0.23 17.86
CA LEU A 13 -8.04 0.14 18.46
C LEU A 13 -8.24 1.29 19.45
N GLY A 14 -9.38 1.99 19.37
CA GLY A 14 -9.73 3.02 20.35
C GLY A 14 -9.18 4.43 20.09
N ALA A 15 -8.45 4.68 18.99
CA ALA A 15 -7.97 6.03 18.65
C ALA A 15 -9.08 7.08 18.45
N VAL A 16 -10.33 6.64 18.29
CA VAL A 16 -11.51 7.50 18.09
C VAL A 16 -12.29 7.75 19.40
N ASP A 17 -12.08 6.94 20.44
CA ASP A 17 -12.75 7.08 21.73
C ASP A 17 -11.80 7.76 22.74
N SER A 18 -11.95 9.08 22.90
CA SER A 18 -11.12 9.96 23.74
C SER A 18 -11.24 9.74 25.26
N GLN A 19 -11.53 8.52 25.74
CA GLN A 19 -11.86 8.23 27.14
C GLN A 19 -11.08 7.03 27.74
N MET A 20 -9.94 6.61 27.17
CA MET A 20 -9.14 5.52 27.73
C MET A 20 -7.67 5.93 27.90
N ASP A 21 -7.38 6.63 29.00
CA ASP A 21 -6.06 7.16 29.36
C ASP A 21 -5.00 6.11 29.76
N ASP A 22 -5.25 4.81 29.62
CA ASP A 22 -4.30 3.78 30.12
C ASP A 22 -4.41 2.40 29.44
N MET A 23 -4.93 2.33 28.22
CA MET A 23 -4.91 1.10 27.43
C MET A 23 -3.69 1.13 26.51
N ASP A 24 -2.84 0.11 26.60
CA ASP A 24 -1.83 -0.17 25.58
C ASP A 24 -2.51 -0.12 24.20
N MET A 25 -2.20 0.91 23.40
CA MET A 25 -2.78 1.11 22.07
C MET A 25 -2.15 0.10 21.11
N ASP A 26 -2.60 -1.15 21.22
CA ASP A 26 -2.20 -2.21 20.32
C ASP A 26 -2.71 -1.92 18.91
N LEU A 27 -1.90 -2.30 17.91
CA LEU A 27 -2.38 -2.34 16.54
C LEU A 27 -3.53 -3.33 16.42
N ASP A 28 -4.54 -2.96 15.64
CA ASP A 28 -5.70 -3.77 15.36
C ASP A 28 -5.28 -5.05 14.62
N LYS A 29 -5.39 -6.18 15.32
CA LYS A 29 -4.97 -7.49 14.80
C LYS A 29 -5.85 -7.98 13.66
N GLU A 30 -7.13 -7.59 13.64
CA GLU A 30 -8.05 -7.93 12.54
C GLU A 30 -7.65 -7.17 11.29
N PHE A 31 -7.44 -5.85 11.41
CA PHE A 31 -6.91 -5.04 10.32
C PHE A 31 -5.58 -5.56 9.76
N LEU A 32 -4.63 -5.93 10.63
CA LEU A 32 -3.34 -6.49 10.20
C LEU A 32 -3.49 -7.86 9.51
N GLN A 33 -4.50 -8.64 9.91
CA GLN A 33 -4.82 -9.91 9.28
C GLN A 33 -5.46 -9.69 7.90
N ASP A 34 -6.35 -8.71 7.74
CA ASP A 34 -6.92 -8.31 6.44
C ASP A 34 -5.82 -7.85 5.47
N LEU A 35 -4.85 -7.06 5.94
CA LEU A 35 -3.68 -6.66 5.14
C LEU A 35 -2.89 -7.85 4.61
N LYS A 36 -2.83 -8.95 5.35
CA LYS A 36 -2.16 -10.19 4.92
C LYS A 36 -2.96 -10.92 3.86
N GLU A 37 -4.28 -10.86 3.90
CA GLU A 37 -5.15 -11.48 2.88
C GLU A 37 -5.03 -10.81 1.51
N LEU A 38 -4.68 -9.52 1.47
CA LEU A 38 -4.37 -8.80 0.22
C LEU A 38 -3.25 -9.45 -0.61
N LYS A 39 -2.44 -10.34 -0.02
CA LYS A 39 -1.36 -11.06 -0.71
C LYS A 39 -1.85 -11.82 -1.94
N VAL A 40 -3.12 -12.22 -1.98
CA VAL A 40 -3.71 -12.88 -3.16
C VAL A 40 -3.61 -12.00 -4.42
N LEU A 41 -3.68 -10.66 -4.29
CA LEU A 41 -3.58 -9.71 -5.40
C LEU A 41 -2.27 -9.85 -6.19
N VAL A 42 -1.17 -10.19 -5.52
CA VAL A 42 0.16 -10.31 -6.15
C VAL A 42 0.63 -11.75 -6.32
N ALA A 43 -0.03 -12.70 -5.66
CA ALA A 43 0.23 -14.13 -5.78
C ALA A 43 -0.49 -14.73 -7.00
N ASP A 44 -1.72 -14.30 -7.26
CA ASP A 44 -2.46 -14.65 -8.47
C ASP A 44 -1.99 -13.75 -9.63
N LYS A 45 -1.42 -14.38 -10.65
CA LYS A 45 -0.87 -13.67 -11.81
C LYS A 45 -1.97 -12.96 -12.61
N ASP A 46 -3.13 -13.59 -12.75
CA ASP A 46 -4.23 -13.07 -13.58
C ASP A 46 -4.89 -11.88 -12.89
N LEU A 47 -5.06 -11.92 -11.56
CA LEU A 47 -5.51 -10.77 -10.77
C LEU A 47 -4.51 -9.60 -10.87
N LEU A 48 -3.22 -9.87 -10.74
CA LEU A 48 -2.18 -8.82 -10.86
C LEU A 48 -2.16 -8.20 -12.26
N ASP A 49 -2.31 -9.00 -13.31
CA ASP A 49 -2.36 -8.53 -14.70
C ASP A 49 -3.64 -7.72 -14.98
N LEU A 50 -4.79 -8.14 -14.43
CA LEU A 50 -6.03 -7.38 -14.53
C LEU A 50 -5.94 -6.04 -13.77
N HIS A 51 -5.39 -6.04 -12.56
CA HIS A 51 -5.17 -4.81 -11.78
C HIS A 51 -4.26 -3.83 -12.53
N LYS A 52 -3.16 -4.35 -13.10
CA LYS A 52 -2.27 -3.56 -13.95
C LYS A 52 -3.03 -2.93 -15.12
N SER A 53 -3.84 -3.72 -15.82
CA SER A 53 -4.62 -3.24 -16.98
C SER A 53 -5.56 -2.09 -16.61
N LEU A 54 -6.28 -2.21 -15.48
CA LEU A 54 -7.18 -1.18 -14.98
C LEU A 54 -6.43 0.11 -14.65
N VAL A 55 -5.33 0.01 -13.90
CA VAL A 55 -4.52 1.17 -13.51
C VAL A 55 -3.89 1.84 -14.74
N CYS A 56 -3.29 1.07 -15.66
CA CYS A 56 -2.72 1.59 -16.90
C CYS A 56 -3.78 2.30 -17.74
N THR A 57 -5.00 1.75 -17.84
CA THR A 57 -6.10 2.38 -18.58
C THR A 57 -6.51 3.71 -17.94
N ALA A 58 -6.62 3.75 -16.62
CA ALA A 58 -7.03 4.95 -15.90
C ALA A 58 -5.99 6.08 -15.93
N LEU A 59 -4.70 5.73 -15.98
CA LEU A 59 -3.57 6.68 -15.89
C LEU A 59 -2.92 7.04 -17.23
N ARG A 60 -3.32 6.39 -18.33
CA ARG A 60 -2.76 6.67 -19.66
C ARG A 60 -2.94 8.15 -20.02
N GLY A 61 -1.83 8.80 -20.38
CA GLY A 61 -1.81 10.22 -20.73
C GLY A 61 -1.95 11.19 -19.55
N LYS A 62 -2.02 10.70 -18.30
CA LYS A 62 -2.13 11.54 -17.10
C LYS A 62 -0.83 11.63 -16.29
N LEU A 63 0.07 10.66 -16.44
CA LEU A 63 1.39 10.64 -15.79
C LEU A 63 2.47 11.06 -16.78
N GLY A 64 3.45 11.83 -16.29
CA GLY A 64 4.68 12.12 -17.02
C GLY A 64 5.60 10.91 -17.10
N VAL A 65 5.55 10.03 -16.10
CA VAL A 65 6.36 8.79 -15.98
C VAL A 65 5.56 7.51 -16.29
N PHE A 66 4.61 7.59 -17.23
CA PHE A 66 3.69 6.47 -17.50
C PHE A 66 4.42 5.19 -17.92
N SER A 67 5.45 5.30 -18.77
CA SER A 67 6.18 4.15 -19.29
C SER A 67 6.97 3.43 -18.20
N GLU A 68 7.62 4.17 -17.31
CA GLU A 68 8.34 3.67 -16.14
C GLU A 68 7.38 3.02 -15.15
N MET A 69 6.24 3.68 -14.87
CA MET A 69 5.15 3.13 -14.06
C MET A 69 4.64 1.79 -14.61
N GLU A 70 4.35 1.72 -15.90
CA GLU A 70 3.84 0.50 -16.51
C GLU A 70 4.88 -0.64 -16.46
N ALA A 71 6.15 -0.34 -16.72
CA ALA A 71 7.23 -1.31 -16.64
C ALA A 71 7.43 -1.84 -15.21
N ASN A 72 7.37 -0.96 -14.21
CA ASN A 72 7.62 -1.29 -12.80
C ASN A 72 6.38 -1.69 -12.01
N PHE A 73 5.17 -1.61 -12.57
CA PHE A 73 3.90 -1.85 -11.88
C PHE A 73 3.90 -3.11 -11.00
N LYS A 74 4.32 -4.26 -11.55
CA LYS A 74 4.32 -5.54 -10.81
C LYS A 74 5.32 -5.55 -9.67
N ASN A 75 6.46 -4.88 -9.83
CA ASN A 75 7.49 -4.79 -8.79
C ASN A 75 7.01 -3.88 -7.66
N LEU A 76 6.45 -2.71 -7.99
CA LEU A 76 5.86 -1.78 -7.02
C LEU A 76 4.71 -2.42 -6.24
N SER A 77 3.80 -3.11 -6.96
CA SER A 77 2.66 -3.82 -6.36
C SER A 77 3.11 -4.87 -5.35
N ARG A 78 4.10 -5.71 -5.74
CA ARG A 78 4.68 -6.70 -4.84
C ARG A 78 5.40 -6.05 -3.67
N GLY A 79 6.09 -4.93 -3.88
CA GLY A 79 6.73 -4.17 -2.81
C GLY A 79 5.72 -3.77 -1.73
N LEU A 80 4.65 -3.07 -2.13
CA LEU A 80 3.61 -2.62 -1.21
C LEU A 80 2.91 -3.77 -0.49
N VAL A 81 2.41 -4.76 -1.24
CA VAL A 81 1.61 -5.86 -0.67
C VAL A 81 2.44 -6.78 0.22
N ASN A 82 3.72 -7.02 -0.11
CA ASN A 82 4.57 -7.86 0.75
C ASN A 82 5.01 -7.14 2.04
N VAL A 83 5.12 -5.82 2.03
CA VAL A 83 5.33 -5.05 3.26
C VAL A 83 4.10 -5.18 4.15
N ALA A 84 2.90 -4.90 3.60
CA ALA A 84 1.64 -5.03 4.34
C ALA A 84 1.44 -6.43 4.93
N ALA A 85 1.68 -7.49 4.15
CA ALA A 85 1.44 -8.86 4.57
C ALA A 85 2.36 -9.39 5.69
N LYS A 86 3.43 -8.68 6.02
CA LYS A 86 4.35 -9.03 7.12
C LYS A 86 4.01 -8.32 8.42
N LEU A 87 3.17 -7.28 8.40
CA LEU A 87 2.88 -6.44 9.57
C LEU A 87 2.18 -7.19 10.71
N THR A 88 1.74 -8.43 10.50
CA THR A 88 1.26 -9.31 11.57
C THR A 88 2.31 -9.61 12.65
N HIS A 89 3.60 -9.31 12.40
CA HIS A 89 4.67 -9.45 13.39
C HIS A 89 5.20 -8.09 13.87
N ASN A 90 5.31 -7.92 15.19
CA ASN A 90 5.79 -6.68 15.84
C ASN A 90 7.18 -6.20 15.37
N LYS A 91 8.05 -7.11 14.94
CA LYS A 91 9.36 -6.73 14.37
C LYS A 91 9.18 -5.98 13.05
N ASP A 92 8.34 -6.50 12.16
CA ASP A 92 8.12 -5.94 10.83
C ASP A 92 7.42 -4.58 10.89
N VAL A 93 6.61 -4.34 11.93
CA VAL A 93 6.04 -3.00 12.22
C VAL A 93 7.13 -1.95 12.48
N ARG A 94 8.21 -2.32 13.19
CA ARG A 94 9.32 -1.39 13.48
C ARG A 94 10.12 -1.06 12.22
N ASP A 95 10.23 -2.03 11.30
CA ASP A 95 10.96 -1.90 10.05
C ASP A 95 10.09 -1.31 8.91
N LEU A 96 8.80 -1.06 9.15
CA LEU A 96 7.82 -0.59 8.14
C LEU A 96 8.34 0.58 7.28
N PHE A 97 8.88 1.64 7.89
CA PHE A 97 9.34 2.80 7.14
C PHE A 97 10.59 2.50 6.31
N VAL A 98 11.49 1.66 6.83
CA VAL A 98 12.67 1.21 6.10
C VAL A 98 12.25 0.39 4.89
N ASP A 99 11.34 -0.57 5.10
CA ASP A 99 10.79 -1.42 4.07
C ASP A 99 10.02 -0.62 2.99
N LEU A 100 9.20 0.36 3.38
CA LEU A 100 8.52 1.25 2.42
C LEU A 100 9.51 2.07 1.59
N VAL A 101 10.56 2.59 2.23
CA VAL A 101 11.60 3.34 1.53
C VAL A 101 12.29 2.44 0.51
N GLU A 102 12.76 1.27 0.93
CA GLU A 102 13.50 0.35 0.05
C GLU A 102 12.64 -0.23 -1.06
N LYS A 103 11.42 -0.67 -0.75
CA LYS A 103 10.60 -1.46 -1.69
C LYS A 103 9.70 -0.61 -2.58
N PHE A 104 9.47 0.66 -2.25
CA PHE A 104 8.58 1.53 -3.00
C PHE A 104 9.18 2.91 -3.32
N VAL A 105 9.73 3.62 -2.34
CA VAL A 105 10.24 4.99 -2.57
C VAL A 105 11.50 4.99 -3.42
N GLU A 106 12.43 4.06 -3.17
CA GLU A 106 13.70 3.95 -3.90
C GLU A 106 13.48 3.67 -5.40
N PRO A 107 12.63 2.70 -5.80
CA PRO A 107 12.27 2.51 -7.21
C PRO A 107 11.69 3.78 -7.87
N CYS A 108 10.72 4.42 -7.23
CA CYS A 108 10.13 5.66 -7.77
C CYS A 108 11.16 6.78 -7.90
N ARG A 109 12.08 6.90 -6.93
CA ARG A 109 13.15 7.91 -6.96
C ARG A 109 14.18 7.63 -8.05
N SER A 110 14.56 6.36 -8.25
CA SER A 110 15.49 5.95 -9.32
C SER A 110 14.97 6.33 -10.70
N ASP A 111 13.66 6.22 -10.90
CA ASP A 111 12.98 6.61 -12.14
C ASP A 111 12.54 8.09 -12.17
N HIS A 112 12.99 8.89 -11.19
CA HIS A 112 12.72 10.34 -11.10
C HIS A 112 11.22 10.71 -11.07
N TRP A 113 10.39 9.89 -10.41
CA TRP A 113 8.96 10.16 -10.33
C TRP A 113 8.70 11.44 -9.55
N PRO A 114 7.91 12.38 -10.10
CA PRO A 114 7.46 13.52 -9.33
C PRO A 114 6.44 13.06 -8.29
N LEU A 115 6.38 13.77 -7.15
CA LEU A 115 5.45 13.45 -6.06
C LEU A 115 3.98 13.42 -6.53
N SER A 116 3.61 14.26 -7.50
CA SER A 116 2.28 14.26 -8.13
C SER A 116 1.93 12.90 -8.74
N ASP A 117 2.89 12.28 -9.43
CA ASP A 117 2.67 11.05 -10.17
C ASP A 117 2.65 9.86 -9.23
N VAL A 118 3.49 9.87 -8.19
CA VAL A 118 3.41 8.90 -7.08
C VAL A 118 2.02 8.95 -6.43
N ARG A 119 1.50 10.15 -6.16
CA ARG A 119 0.17 10.32 -5.56
C ARG A 119 -0.94 9.83 -6.48
N PHE A 120 -0.88 10.17 -7.78
CA PHE A 120 -1.87 9.68 -8.75
C PHE A 120 -1.82 8.16 -8.90
N PHE A 121 -0.64 7.58 -8.95
CA PHE A 121 -0.44 6.14 -8.98
C PHE A 121 -1.08 5.47 -7.76
N LEU A 122 -0.73 5.89 -6.53
CA LEU A 122 -1.27 5.28 -5.31
C LEU A 122 -2.79 5.40 -5.21
N ASN A 123 -3.35 6.56 -5.58
CA ASN A 123 -4.81 6.76 -5.59
C ASN A 123 -5.51 5.80 -6.57
N GLN A 124 -5.00 5.66 -7.80
CA GLN A 124 -5.60 4.76 -8.79
C GLN A 124 -5.32 3.29 -8.49
N TYR A 125 -4.17 2.97 -7.91
CA TYR A 125 -3.80 1.63 -7.47
C TYR A 125 -4.81 1.11 -6.45
N SER A 126 -5.09 1.90 -5.40
CA SER A 126 -6.08 1.55 -4.38
C SER A 126 -7.50 1.51 -4.95
N ALA A 127 -7.91 2.50 -5.76
CA ALA A 127 -9.28 2.54 -6.28
C ALA A 127 -9.60 1.37 -7.25
N SER A 128 -8.62 0.95 -8.06
CA SER A 128 -8.84 -0.06 -9.11
C SER A 128 -9.04 -1.46 -8.54
N VAL A 129 -8.62 -1.74 -7.31
CA VAL A 129 -8.75 -3.08 -6.71
C VAL A 129 -10.22 -3.47 -6.48
N HIS A 130 -11.09 -2.50 -6.19
CA HIS A 130 -12.52 -2.73 -5.99
C HIS A 130 -13.28 -3.16 -7.25
N SER A 131 -12.64 -3.04 -8.42
CA SER A 131 -13.18 -3.56 -9.68
C SER A 131 -12.79 -5.02 -9.92
N LEU A 132 -11.96 -5.62 -9.07
CA LEU A 132 -11.58 -7.02 -9.13
C LEU A 132 -12.56 -7.87 -8.32
N ASP A 133 -12.96 -9.00 -8.88
CA ASP A 133 -13.78 -9.97 -8.15
C ASP A 133 -12.93 -10.56 -7.00
N GLY A 134 -13.50 -10.59 -5.79
CA GLY A 134 -12.81 -10.98 -4.55
C GLY A 134 -12.35 -9.81 -3.67
N PHE A 135 -12.47 -8.56 -4.13
CA PHE A 135 -12.12 -7.34 -3.37
C PHE A 135 -13.24 -6.29 -3.32
N ARG A 136 -14.49 -6.75 -3.48
CA ARG A 136 -15.71 -5.91 -3.46
C ARG A 136 -16.23 -5.66 -2.06
#